data_AF-A0A4Q0AHL1-F1
#
_entry.id   AF-A0A4Q0AHL1-F1
#
_cell.length_a   1.000
_cell.length_b   1.000
_cell.length_c   1.000
_cell.angle_alpha   90.00
_cell.angle_beta   90.00
_cell.angle_gamma   90.00
#
_symmetry.space_group_name_H-M   'P 1'
#
loop_
_entity.id
_entity.type
_entity.pdbx_description
1 polymer ?
#
loop_
_entity_poly.entity_id
_entity_poly.type
_entity_poly.pdbx_seq_one_letter_code
_entity_poly.pdbx_strand_id
1 'polypeptide(L)'
;MNEHESHLRPEKQPKAEHGEPDWRRLEVVRGRWFDRVADGIAEAVATRGEINLGTARAIAHVLGRSYSRDSALAEFARTGEGDYLTLRDEYLNLYNDAQADAITKEWIDWLGTFLVERENLGSGRHFMNEHQPPKLGRLLVRIEILVHNQPFTVHLPASLDGEQIEGIREELTNLRLDEDDALQAFLSLPDVDANTPMLMESFHESFVGRYSSPEDVVHWICEIEDWDTEVREYAAERGLLIDSLTPNYPQLLDKLSGLYDLVEWKGYTYVFYK
;
A
#
# COMPACT_ATOMS: atom_id res chain seq x y z
N MET A 1 -9.42 36.83 -8.20
CA MET A 1 -8.30 36.62 -7.26
C MET A 1 -8.89 36.35 -5.90
N ASN A 2 -8.93 35.15 -5.33
CA ASN A 2 -8.51 33.77 -5.65
C ASN A 2 -9.61 32.89 -4.98
N GLU A 3 -10.30 31.95 -5.62
CA GLU A 3 -9.84 30.64 -6.12
C GLU A 3 -8.97 29.87 -5.11
N HIS A 4 -9.60 28.96 -4.35
CA HIS A 4 -9.20 27.56 -4.14
C HIS A 4 -9.99 26.95 -2.95
N GLU A 5 -11.18 26.44 -3.23
CA GLU A 5 -11.79 25.38 -2.43
C GLU A 5 -11.76 24.10 -3.29
N SER A 6 -10.74 23.28 -3.06
CA SER A 6 -10.74 21.83 -3.30
C SER A 6 -10.71 21.20 -1.91
N HIS A 7 -11.54 20.22 -1.55
CA HIS A 7 -11.60 18.90 -2.15
C HIS A 7 -13.00 18.27 -2.04
N LEU A 8 -13.21 17.37 -3.00
CA LEU A 8 -14.43 16.65 -3.33
C LEU A 8 -14.97 15.84 -2.15
N ARG A 9 -16.30 15.80 -2.06
CA ARG A 9 -17.05 14.83 -1.25
C ARG A 9 -16.81 13.43 -1.81
N PRO A 10 -16.63 12.38 -0.98
CA PRO A 10 -16.83 11.03 -1.46
C PRO A 10 -18.35 10.82 -1.62
N GLU A 11 -18.84 11.04 -2.84
CA GLU A 11 -20.13 10.49 -3.23
C GLU A 11 -20.03 8.98 -3.15
N LYS A 12 -20.90 8.39 -2.32
CA LYS A 12 -21.11 6.96 -2.18
C LYS A 12 -21.58 6.43 -3.54
N GLN A 13 -20.64 6.02 -4.40
CA GLN A 13 -20.98 5.49 -5.72
C GLN A 13 -21.77 4.19 -5.54
N PRO A 14 -22.95 4.05 -6.17
CA PRO A 14 -23.71 2.82 -6.13
C PRO A 14 -22.92 1.72 -6.84
N LYS A 15 -22.77 0.58 -6.15
CA LYS A 15 -22.29 -0.71 -6.66
C LYS A 15 -22.85 -0.94 -8.07
N ALA A 16 -21.98 -0.99 -9.09
CA ALA A 16 -22.39 -1.50 -10.38
C ALA A 16 -22.70 -3.00 -10.19
N GLU A 17 -23.94 -3.40 -10.43
CA GLU A 17 -24.31 -4.81 -10.51
C GLU A 17 -23.62 -5.41 -11.74
N HIS A 18 -22.36 -5.81 -11.57
CA HIS A 18 -21.62 -6.48 -12.62
C HIS A 18 -22.26 -7.86 -12.84
N GLY A 19 -22.94 -8.03 -13.98
CA GLY A 19 -23.49 -9.32 -14.38
C GLY A 19 -22.41 -10.41 -14.42
N GLU A 20 -22.84 -11.67 -14.32
CA GLU A 20 -21.93 -12.82 -14.38
C GLU A 20 -21.00 -12.74 -15.61
N PRO A 21 -19.68 -12.97 -15.45
CA PRO A 21 -18.74 -12.90 -16.56
C PRO A 21 -19.03 -13.92 -17.67
N ASP A 22 -19.09 -13.47 -18.92
CA ASP A 22 -19.17 -14.36 -20.10
C ASP A 22 -17.76 -14.85 -20.49
N TRP A 23 -17.31 -15.92 -19.83
CA TRP A 23 -16.01 -16.56 -20.05
C TRP A 23 -15.77 -16.98 -21.51
N ARG A 24 -16.83 -17.43 -22.21
CA ARG A 24 -16.72 -17.86 -23.60
C ARG A 24 -16.32 -16.70 -24.52
N ARG A 25 -16.85 -15.50 -24.28
CA ARG A 25 -16.46 -14.31 -25.06
C ARG A 25 -15.01 -13.91 -24.81
N LEU A 26 -14.57 -13.99 -23.56
CA LEU A 26 -13.19 -13.71 -23.18
C LEU A 26 -12.23 -14.67 -23.90
N GLU A 27 -12.47 -15.98 -23.82
CA GLU A 27 -11.60 -17.00 -24.43
C GLU A 27 -11.42 -16.81 -25.95
N VAL A 28 -12.52 -16.54 -26.67
CA VAL A 28 -12.49 -16.32 -28.12
C VAL A 28 -11.64 -15.11 -28.50
N VAL A 29 -11.69 -14.05 -27.70
CA VAL A 29 -10.93 -12.82 -27.97
C VAL A 29 -9.48 -12.98 -27.52
N ARG A 30 -9.25 -13.66 -26.39
CA ARG A 30 -7.92 -13.99 -25.88
C ARG A 30 -7.05 -14.64 -26.93
N GLY A 31 -7.55 -15.68 -27.62
CA GLY A 31 -6.79 -16.36 -28.67
C GLY A 31 -6.34 -15.45 -29.83
N ARG A 32 -7.04 -14.34 -30.08
CA ARG A 32 -6.67 -13.38 -31.14
C ARG A 32 -5.66 -12.33 -30.70
N TRP A 33 -5.62 -12.03 -29.40
CA TRP A 33 -4.79 -10.98 -28.82
C TRP A 33 -3.61 -11.53 -28.05
N PHE A 34 -3.53 -12.85 -27.87
CA PHE A 34 -2.52 -13.53 -27.07
C PHE A 34 -1.09 -13.09 -27.43
N ASP A 35 -0.70 -13.22 -28.70
CA ASP A 35 0.66 -12.90 -29.14
C ASP A 35 1.02 -11.43 -28.86
N ARG A 36 0.09 -10.51 -29.12
CA ARG A 36 0.30 -9.07 -28.87
C ARG A 36 0.46 -8.75 -27.39
N VAL A 37 -0.31 -9.39 -26.52
CA VAL A 37 -0.18 -9.20 -25.07
C VAL A 37 1.12 -9.85 -24.57
N ALA A 38 1.43 -11.05 -25.05
CA ALA A 38 2.64 -11.79 -24.69
C ALA A 38 3.91 -11.02 -25.09
N ASP A 39 3.95 -10.42 -26.29
CA ASP A 39 5.06 -9.58 -26.74
C ASP A 39 5.26 -8.36 -25.82
N GLY A 40 4.17 -7.70 -25.44
CA GLY A 40 4.22 -6.54 -24.53
C GLY A 40 4.67 -6.89 -23.11
N ILE A 41 4.26 -8.05 -22.59
CA ILE A 41 4.73 -8.57 -21.31
C ILE A 41 6.22 -8.96 -21.40
N ALA A 42 6.63 -9.61 -22.48
CA ALA A 42 8.02 -10.01 -22.69
C ALA A 42 8.95 -8.79 -22.78
N GLU A 43 8.50 -7.70 -23.42
CA GLU A 43 9.21 -6.42 -23.44
C GLU A 43 9.36 -5.84 -22.02
N ALA A 44 8.27 -5.77 -21.25
CA ALA A 44 8.27 -5.28 -19.87
C ALA A 44 9.25 -6.06 -18.98
N VAL A 45 9.23 -7.39 -19.07
CA VAL A 45 10.17 -8.29 -18.38
C VAL A 45 11.62 -8.02 -18.82
N ALA A 46 11.87 -7.85 -20.12
CA ALA A 46 13.21 -7.60 -20.64
C ALA A 46 13.77 -6.24 -20.17
N THR A 47 12.92 -5.21 -20.07
CA THR A 47 13.31 -3.88 -19.60
C THR A 47 13.26 -3.72 -18.08
N ARG A 48 12.79 -4.74 -17.35
CA ARG A 48 12.55 -4.69 -15.89
C ARG A 48 11.66 -3.51 -15.49
N GLY A 49 10.59 -3.31 -16.26
CA GLY A 49 9.62 -2.25 -16.01
C GLY A 49 8.21 -2.76 -16.21
N GLU A 50 7.26 -1.82 -16.21
CA GLU A 50 5.85 -2.14 -16.42
C GLU A 50 5.46 -2.19 -17.89
N ILE A 51 4.31 -2.82 -18.13
CA ILE A 51 3.69 -2.86 -19.45
C ILE A 51 3.33 -1.44 -19.90
N ASN A 52 3.46 -1.16 -21.19
CA ASN A 52 3.03 0.12 -21.74
C ASN A 52 1.49 0.22 -21.82
N LEU A 53 0.98 1.45 -22.00
CA LEU A 53 -0.45 1.72 -22.12
C LEU A 53 -1.13 0.91 -23.26
N GLY A 54 -0.41 0.65 -24.35
CA GLY A 54 -0.94 -0.15 -25.46
C GLY A 54 -1.22 -1.60 -25.06
N THR A 55 -0.29 -2.21 -24.31
CA THR A 55 -0.42 -3.55 -23.74
C THR A 55 -1.51 -3.58 -22.66
N ALA A 56 -1.54 -2.59 -21.77
CA ALA A 56 -2.58 -2.49 -20.72
C ALA A 56 -3.99 -2.41 -21.33
N ARG A 57 -4.15 -1.58 -22.38
CA ARG A 57 -5.42 -1.49 -23.13
C ARG A 57 -5.77 -2.77 -23.88
N ALA A 58 -4.79 -3.51 -24.40
CA ALA A 58 -5.02 -4.80 -25.04
C ALA A 58 -5.50 -5.85 -24.03
N ILE A 59 -4.91 -5.90 -22.84
CA ILE A 59 -5.36 -6.76 -21.74
C ILE A 59 -6.80 -6.39 -21.35
N ALA A 60 -7.06 -5.11 -21.04
CA ALA A 60 -8.39 -4.64 -20.69
C ALA A 60 -9.41 -4.89 -21.80
N HIS A 61 -9.00 -4.81 -23.07
CA HIS A 61 -9.86 -5.17 -24.20
C HIS A 61 -10.29 -6.62 -24.13
N VAL A 62 -9.40 -7.55 -23.79
CA VAL A 62 -9.77 -8.97 -23.69
C VAL A 62 -10.64 -9.21 -22.47
N LEU A 63 -10.24 -8.69 -21.32
CA LEU A 63 -10.97 -8.86 -20.06
C LEU A 63 -12.38 -8.26 -20.15
N GLY A 64 -12.53 -7.04 -20.64
CA GLY A 64 -13.84 -6.37 -20.77
C GLY A 64 -14.83 -7.05 -21.71
N ARG A 65 -14.43 -8.09 -22.46
CA ARG A 65 -15.34 -8.87 -23.32
C ARG A 65 -16.19 -9.88 -22.57
N SER A 66 -15.79 -10.24 -21.35
CA SER A 66 -16.65 -10.98 -20.44
C SER A 66 -17.85 -10.13 -19.97
N TYR A 67 -17.73 -8.81 -20.05
CA TYR A 67 -18.76 -7.86 -19.61
C TYR A 67 -19.47 -7.16 -20.78
N SER A 68 -20.34 -6.21 -20.44
CA SER A 68 -21.03 -5.36 -21.41
C SER A 68 -20.06 -4.35 -22.06
N ARG A 69 -20.49 -3.69 -23.13
CA ARG A 69 -19.69 -2.62 -23.77
C ARG A 69 -19.52 -1.38 -22.89
N ASP A 70 -20.35 -1.27 -21.87
CA ASP A 70 -20.41 -0.15 -20.94
C ASP A 70 -19.64 -0.45 -19.65
N SER A 71 -18.92 -1.59 -19.59
CA SER A 71 -18.02 -1.89 -18.49
C SER A 71 -16.81 -0.95 -18.48
N ALA A 72 -16.27 -0.70 -17.29
CA ALA A 72 -15.07 0.12 -17.11
C ALA A 72 -13.86 -0.44 -17.87
N LEU A 73 -13.66 -1.76 -17.86
CA LEU A 73 -12.61 -2.43 -18.66
C LEU A 73 -12.79 -2.19 -20.16
N ALA A 74 -14.03 -2.24 -20.66
CA ALA A 74 -14.33 -1.97 -22.07
C ALA A 74 -14.18 -0.50 -22.45
N GLU A 75 -14.42 0.43 -21.52
CA GLU A 75 -14.15 1.85 -21.68
C GLU A 75 -12.65 2.13 -21.71
N PHE A 76 -11.90 1.68 -20.69
CA PHE A 76 -10.45 1.84 -20.61
C PHE A 76 -9.72 1.23 -21.82
N ALA A 77 -10.17 0.08 -22.32
CA ALA A 77 -9.65 -0.48 -23.57
C ALA A 77 -9.74 0.50 -24.77
N ARG A 78 -10.84 1.26 -24.86
CA ARG A 78 -11.12 2.20 -25.96
C ARG A 78 -10.42 3.55 -25.78
N THR A 79 -10.43 4.11 -24.59
CA THR A 79 -9.98 5.48 -24.31
C THR A 79 -8.57 5.51 -23.71
N GLY A 80 -8.20 4.51 -22.91
CA GLY A 80 -7.06 4.57 -21.99
C GLY A 80 -7.35 5.35 -20.71
N GLU A 81 -8.60 5.79 -20.52
CA GLU A 81 -9.07 6.55 -19.36
C GLU A 81 -9.95 5.66 -18.49
N GLY A 82 -9.94 5.92 -17.17
CA GLY A 82 -10.69 5.15 -16.17
C GLY A 82 -10.01 5.23 -14.82
N ASP A 83 -10.78 5.13 -13.75
CA ASP A 83 -10.31 5.17 -12.36
C ASP A 83 -9.89 3.77 -11.88
N TYR A 84 -8.82 3.68 -11.08
CA TYR A 84 -8.30 2.42 -10.54
C TYR A 84 -9.38 1.61 -9.80
N LEU A 85 -10.18 2.22 -8.94
CA LEU A 85 -11.15 1.49 -8.11
C LEU A 85 -12.24 0.87 -8.98
N THR A 86 -12.74 1.60 -9.97
CA THR A 86 -13.78 1.08 -10.87
C THR A 86 -13.25 -0.06 -11.74
N LEU A 87 -12.03 0.05 -12.25
CA LEU A 87 -11.39 -1.02 -13.03
C LEU A 87 -11.07 -2.24 -12.16
N ARG A 88 -10.65 -2.00 -10.92
CA ARG A 88 -10.28 -3.01 -9.93
C ARG A 88 -11.42 -3.95 -9.61
N ASP A 89 -12.59 -3.43 -9.30
CA ASP A 89 -13.73 -4.29 -8.98
C ASP A 89 -14.10 -5.21 -10.16
N GLU A 90 -14.02 -4.71 -11.41
CA GLU A 90 -14.28 -5.53 -12.60
C GLU A 90 -13.21 -6.62 -12.82
N TYR A 91 -11.93 -6.27 -12.78
CA TYR A 91 -10.89 -7.28 -13.02
C TYR A 91 -10.75 -8.26 -11.85
N LEU A 92 -11.06 -7.84 -10.60
CA LEU A 92 -10.99 -8.74 -9.44
C LEU A 92 -12.17 -9.71 -9.39
N ASN A 93 -13.35 -9.30 -9.88
CA ASN A 93 -14.45 -10.23 -10.12
C ASN A 93 -14.01 -11.38 -11.04
N LEU A 94 -13.25 -11.09 -12.12
CA LEU A 94 -12.63 -12.14 -12.93
C LEU A 94 -11.53 -12.89 -12.18
N TYR A 95 -10.68 -12.21 -11.42
CA TYR A 95 -9.53 -12.82 -10.74
C TYR A 95 -9.93 -13.86 -9.67
N ASN A 96 -11.01 -13.58 -8.96
CA ASN A 96 -11.52 -14.39 -7.85
C ASN A 96 -12.46 -15.52 -8.31
N ASP A 97 -12.93 -15.50 -9.57
CA ASP A 97 -13.77 -16.57 -10.13
C ASP A 97 -12.98 -17.90 -10.26
N ALA A 98 -13.67 -19.02 -9.99
CA ALA A 98 -13.10 -20.35 -10.10
C ALA A 98 -12.73 -20.76 -11.54
N GLN A 99 -13.32 -20.13 -12.55
CA GLN A 99 -13.03 -20.36 -13.98
C GLN A 99 -11.76 -19.63 -14.45
N ALA A 100 -11.23 -18.71 -13.66
CA ALA A 100 -10.05 -17.94 -14.03
C ALA A 100 -8.79 -18.80 -14.09
N ASP A 101 -8.26 -19.00 -15.30
CA ASP A 101 -7.02 -19.73 -15.51
C ASP A 101 -5.77 -18.86 -15.24
N ALA A 102 -4.61 -19.52 -15.21
CA ALA A 102 -3.34 -18.89 -14.86
C ALA A 102 -2.96 -17.71 -15.78
N ILE A 103 -3.27 -17.83 -17.08
CA ILE A 103 -3.00 -16.77 -18.07
C ILE A 103 -3.87 -15.55 -17.79
N THR A 104 -5.16 -15.76 -17.52
CA THR A 104 -6.07 -14.65 -17.20
C THR A 104 -5.65 -13.94 -15.92
N LYS A 105 -5.26 -14.71 -14.89
CA LYS A 105 -4.73 -14.15 -13.63
C LYS A 105 -3.43 -13.37 -13.84
N GLU A 106 -2.51 -13.88 -14.63
CA GLU A 106 -1.27 -13.18 -14.98
C GLU A 106 -1.55 -11.86 -15.71
N TRP A 107 -2.48 -11.85 -16.67
CA TRP A 107 -2.85 -10.62 -17.36
C TRP A 107 -3.48 -9.60 -16.42
N ILE A 108 -4.33 -10.05 -15.49
CA ILE A 108 -4.89 -9.20 -14.44
C ILE A 108 -3.78 -8.66 -13.52
N ASP A 109 -2.78 -9.48 -13.17
CA ASP A 109 -1.65 -9.04 -12.36
C ASP A 109 -0.88 -7.89 -13.02
N TRP A 110 -0.60 -8.01 -14.32
CA TRP A 110 0.05 -6.95 -15.10
C TRP A 110 -0.81 -5.71 -15.25
N LEU A 111 -2.11 -5.86 -15.54
CA LEU A 111 -3.01 -4.71 -15.67
C LEU A 111 -3.16 -3.97 -14.34
N GLY A 112 -3.38 -4.68 -13.24
CA GLY A 112 -3.57 -4.07 -11.93
C GLY A 112 -2.32 -3.33 -11.47
N THR A 113 -1.13 -3.89 -11.69
CA THR A 113 0.14 -3.23 -11.33
C THR A 113 0.37 -1.96 -12.15
N PHE A 114 0.13 -2.01 -13.47
CA PHE A 114 0.17 -0.84 -14.33
C PHE A 114 -0.74 0.30 -13.84
N LEU A 115 -1.97 -0.03 -13.42
CA LEU A 115 -2.92 0.96 -12.94
C LEU A 115 -2.47 1.58 -11.61
N VAL A 116 -1.91 0.77 -10.71
CA VAL A 116 -1.34 1.24 -9.43
C VAL A 116 -0.18 2.19 -9.65
N GLU A 117 0.74 1.88 -10.58
CA GLU A 117 1.86 2.76 -10.91
C GLU A 117 1.38 4.06 -11.55
N ARG A 118 0.46 3.97 -12.52
CA ARG A 118 -0.11 5.13 -13.22
C ARG A 118 -0.73 6.15 -12.26
N GLU A 119 -1.38 5.69 -11.21
CA GLU A 119 -2.07 6.55 -10.23
C GLU A 119 -1.24 6.80 -8.96
N ASN A 120 0.01 6.32 -8.91
CA ASN A 120 0.90 6.48 -7.77
C ASN A 120 0.28 6.00 -6.44
N LEU A 121 -0.44 4.87 -6.51
CA LEU A 121 -1.16 4.27 -5.38
C LEU A 121 -0.31 3.27 -4.60
N GLY A 122 0.83 2.85 -5.14
CA GLY A 122 1.73 1.93 -4.44
C GLY A 122 2.29 2.54 -3.16
N SER A 123 2.61 1.71 -2.17
CA SER A 123 3.19 2.16 -0.91
C SER A 123 4.64 2.66 -1.00
N GLY A 124 5.22 2.67 -2.21
CA GLY A 124 6.61 3.11 -2.47
C GLY A 124 7.66 2.05 -2.15
N ARG A 125 7.40 1.12 -1.24
CA ARG A 125 8.21 -0.10 -1.07
C ARG A 125 7.78 -1.12 -2.14
N HIS A 126 8.65 -1.33 -3.13
CA HIS A 126 8.42 -2.35 -4.15
C HIS A 126 8.55 -3.73 -3.49
N PHE A 127 7.43 -4.33 -3.08
CA PHE A 127 7.37 -5.74 -2.69
C PHE A 127 7.48 -6.69 -3.89
N MET A 128 7.66 -6.13 -5.09
CA MET A 128 8.02 -6.84 -6.30
C MET A 128 9.49 -7.23 -6.22
N ASN A 129 9.80 -8.53 -6.22
CA ASN A 129 11.13 -8.94 -6.68
C ASN A 129 11.28 -8.41 -8.11
N GLU A 130 12.27 -7.56 -8.39
CA GLU A 130 12.55 -6.93 -9.71
C GLU A 130 12.66 -7.92 -10.90
N HIS A 131 12.60 -9.22 -10.63
CA HIS A 131 12.80 -10.31 -11.58
C HIS A 131 11.61 -11.29 -11.64
N GLN A 132 10.56 -11.09 -10.85
CA GLN A 132 9.38 -11.94 -10.88
C GLN A 132 8.22 -11.23 -11.57
N PRO A 133 7.35 -11.98 -12.28
CA PRO A 133 6.09 -11.42 -12.75
C PRO A 133 5.31 -10.80 -11.58
N PRO A 134 4.60 -9.69 -11.81
CA PRO A 134 3.85 -9.03 -10.77
C PRO A 134 2.79 -9.96 -10.16
N LYS A 135 2.47 -9.70 -8.88
CA LYS A 135 1.41 -10.40 -8.16
C LYS A 135 0.64 -9.39 -7.32
N LEU A 136 -0.66 -9.22 -7.60
CA LEU A 136 -1.48 -8.23 -6.90
C LEU A 136 -1.56 -8.50 -5.39
N GLY A 137 -1.56 -9.77 -4.99
CA GLY A 137 -1.59 -10.15 -3.57
C GLY A 137 -0.32 -9.78 -2.79
N ARG A 138 0.74 -9.32 -3.47
CA ARG A 138 1.98 -8.82 -2.83
C ARG A 138 2.14 -7.31 -2.97
N LEU A 139 1.27 -6.67 -3.73
CA LEU A 139 1.34 -5.23 -3.99
C LEU A 139 0.44 -4.52 -3.00
N LEU A 140 1.04 -3.80 -2.04
CA LEU A 140 0.28 -2.95 -1.14
C LEU A 140 -0.05 -1.62 -1.82
N VAL A 141 -1.35 -1.32 -1.85
CA VAL A 141 -1.91 -0.07 -2.34
C VAL A 141 -2.42 0.75 -1.19
N ARG A 142 -2.13 2.05 -1.27
CA ARG A 142 -2.61 3.07 -0.36
C ARG A 142 -4.07 3.36 -0.65
N ILE A 143 -4.93 3.17 0.34
CA ILE A 143 -6.38 3.37 0.25
C ILE A 143 -6.83 4.26 1.41
N GLU A 144 -7.74 5.19 1.13
CA GLU A 144 -8.44 5.93 2.17
C GLU A 144 -9.68 5.16 2.61
N ILE A 145 -9.74 4.82 3.91
CA ILE A 145 -10.89 4.17 4.53
C ILE A 145 -11.53 5.15 5.51
N LEU A 146 -12.86 5.23 5.48
CA LEU A 146 -13.63 6.04 6.42
C LEU A 146 -14.01 5.19 7.65
N VAL A 147 -13.49 5.53 8.82
CA VAL A 147 -13.92 4.97 10.11
C VAL A 147 -14.62 6.07 10.89
N HIS A 148 -15.88 5.85 11.28
CA HIS A 148 -16.72 6.87 11.94
C HIS A 148 -16.71 8.26 11.24
N ASN A 149 -16.73 8.29 9.90
CA ASN A 149 -16.61 9.50 9.04
C ASN A 149 -15.25 10.23 9.08
N GLN A 150 -14.23 9.66 9.73
CA GLN A 150 -12.87 10.17 9.67
C GLN A 150 -12.06 9.37 8.64
N PRO A 151 -11.34 10.04 7.71
CA PRO A 151 -10.50 9.35 6.74
C PRO A 151 -9.19 8.89 7.39
N PHE A 152 -8.82 7.66 7.10
CA PHE A 152 -7.54 7.06 7.46
C PHE A 152 -6.89 6.46 6.22
N THR A 153 -5.62 6.77 6.02
CA THR A 153 -4.81 6.16 4.97
C THR A 153 -4.24 4.85 5.49
N VAL A 154 -4.56 3.75 4.82
CA VAL A 154 -4.04 2.41 5.14
C VAL A 154 -3.47 1.75 3.89
N HIS A 155 -2.69 0.69 4.08
CA HIS A 155 -2.13 -0.09 2.97
C HIS A 155 -2.78 -1.48 2.93
N LEU A 156 -3.21 -1.89 1.73
CA LEU A 156 -3.96 -3.13 1.51
C LEU A 156 -3.49 -3.82 0.23
N PRO A 157 -3.53 -5.16 0.15
CA PRO A 157 -3.22 -5.88 -1.08
C PRO A 157 -4.12 -5.45 -2.24
N ALA A 158 -3.52 -5.21 -3.41
CA ALA A 158 -4.21 -4.83 -4.64
C ALA A 158 -5.18 -5.93 -5.15
N SER A 159 -5.08 -7.14 -4.60
CA SER A 159 -5.96 -8.27 -4.90
C SER A 159 -7.29 -8.26 -4.15
N LEU A 160 -7.48 -7.36 -3.18
CA LEU A 160 -8.73 -7.29 -2.42
C LEU A 160 -9.81 -6.58 -3.22
N ASP A 161 -11.03 -7.08 -3.25
CA ASP A 161 -12.16 -6.40 -3.89
C ASP A 161 -12.89 -5.45 -2.92
N GLY A 162 -13.86 -4.69 -3.44
CA GLY A 162 -14.65 -3.77 -2.63
C GLY A 162 -15.37 -4.43 -1.45
N GLU A 163 -15.83 -5.68 -1.56
CA GLU A 163 -16.51 -6.38 -0.45
C GLU A 163 -15.54 -6.69 0.70
N GLN A 164 -14.34 -7.14 0.35
CA GLN A 164 -13.27 -7.39 1.32
C GLN A 164 -12.82 -6.09 2.01
N ILE A 165 -12.69 -4.98 1.26
CA ILE A 165 -12.36 -3.66 1.82
C ILE A 165 -13.43 -3.18 2.80
N GLU A 166 -14.72 -3.40 2.50
CA GLU A 166 -15.80 -3.06 3.41
C GLU A 166 -15.73 -3.89 4.71
N GLY A 167 -15.39 -5.18 4.61
CA GLY A 167 -15.12 -6.03 5.79
C GLY A 167 -13.98 -5.50 6.66
N ILE A 168 -12.87 -5.07 6.04
CA ILE A 168 -11.74 -4.46 6.76
C ILE A 168 -12.16 -3.15 7.42
N ARG A 169 -12.97 -2.32 6.75
CA ARG A 169 -13.50 -1.10 7.37
C ARG A 169 -14.31 -1.41 8.63
N GLU A 170 -15.16 -2.43 8.59
CA GLU A 170 -15.92 -2.88 9.77
C GLU A 170 -15.00 -3.37 10.88
N GLU A 171 -13.95 -4.13 10.56
CA GLU A 171 -12.94 -4.57 11.52
C GLU A 171 -12.20 -3.39 12.17
N LEU A 172 -11.71 -2.44 11.38
CA LEU A 172 -11.02 -1.24 11.89
C LEU A 172 -11.96 -0.36 12.74
N THR A 173 -13.25 -0.34 12.41
CA THR A 173 -14.28 0.33 13.23
C THR A 173 -14.44 -0.36 14.58
N ASN A 174 -14.48 -1.70 14.60
CA ASN A 174 -14.58 -2.49 15.83
C ASN A 174 -13.34 -2.37 16.71
N LEU A 175 -12.16 -2.20 16.10
CA LEU A 175 -10.89 -1.91 16.79
C LEU A 175 -10.81 -0.47 17.33
N ARG A 176 -11.82 0.37 17.06
CA ARG A 176 -11.86 1.79 17.47
C ARG A 176 -10.62 2.54 17.00
N LEU A 177 -10.27 2.34 15.72
CA LEU A 177 -9.10 2.96 15.11
C LEU A 177 -9.06 4.47 15.33
N ASP A 178 -10.21 5.14 15.34
CA ASP A 178 -10.35 6.58 15.56
C ASP A 178 -9.89 7.06 16.95
N GLU A 179 -9.85 6.16 17.94
CA GLU A 179 -9.45 6.46 19.31
C GLU A 179 -8.01 6.01 19.65
N ASP A 180 -7.41 5.15 18.83
CA ASP A 180 -6.06 4.62 19.05
C ASP A 180 -5.02 5.28 18.14
N ASP A 181 -4.34 6.30 18.67
CA ASP A 181 -3.31 7.03 17.94
C ASP A 181 -2.09 6.16 17.57
N ALA A 182 -1.76 5.14 18.37
CA ALA A 182 -0.63 4.26 18.10
C ALA A 182 -0.95 3.31 16.95
N LEU A 183 -2.16 2.75 16.94
CA LEU A 183 -2.65 1.92 15.83
C LEU A 183 -2.78 2.74 14.54
N GLN A 184 -3.24 3.99 14.61
CA GLN A 184 -3.25 4.90 13.46
C GLN A 184 -1.84 5.11 12.89
N ALA A 185 -0.85 5.38 13.74
CA ALA A 185 0.53 5.53 13.32
C ALA A 185 1.08 4.25 12.69
N PHE A 186 0.79 3.09 13.28
CA PHE A 186 1.20 1.79 12.77
C PHE A 186 0.63 1.50 11.37
N LEU A 187 -0.67 1.70 11.17
CA LEU A 187 -1.33 1.45 9.88
C LEU A 187 -0.92 2.43 8.78
N SER A 188 -0.33 3.58 9.15
CA SER A 188 0.21 4.54 8.19
C SER A 188 1.52 4.09 7.54
N LEU A 189 2.18 3.07 8.10
CA LEU A 189 3.43 2.53 7.58
C LEU A 189 3.22 1.84 6.21
N PRO A 190 4.11 2.08 5.23
CA PRO A 190 3.96 1.61 3.85
C PRO A 190 4.07 0.09 3.67
N ASP A 191 4.57 -0.62 4.66
CA ASP A 191 4.78 -2.06 4.69
C ASP A 191 3.77 -2.81 5.57
N VAL A 192 2.89 -2.10 6.26
CA VAL A 192 1.87 -2.70 7.12
C VAL A 192 0.61 -2.99 6.31
N ASP A 193 0.29 -4.28 6.16
CA ASP A 193 -0.97 -4.74 5.57
C ASP A 193 -2.10 -4.66 6.62
N ALA A 194 -3.08 -3.77 6.40
CA ALA A 194 -4.22 -3.60 7.30
C ALA A 194 -5.22 -4.77 7.26
N ASN A 195 -5.08 -5.70 6.31
CA ASN A 195 -5.87 -6.94 6.21
C ASN A 195 -5.17 -8.16 6.84
N THR A 196 -4.03 -7.98 7.52
CA THR A 196 -3.33 -9.12 8.10
C THR A 196 -4.22 -9.79 9.18
N PRO A 197 -4.44 -11.13 9.15
CA PRO A 197 -5.38 -11.81 10.05
C PRO A 197 -5.09 -11.68 11.55
N MET A 198 -3.88 -11.22 11.89
CA MET A 198 -3.41 -11.02 13.27
C MET A 198 -2.90 -9.59 13.44
N LEU A 199 -3.68 -8.61 12.95
CA LEU A 199 -3.29 -7.20 12.93
C LEU A 199 -2.89 -6.70 14.32
N MET A 200 -3.70 -6.97 15.33
CA MET A 200 -3.41 -6.51 16.69
C MET A 200 -2.20 -7.21 17.31
N GLU A 201 -1.94 -8.47 16.97
CA GLU A 201 -0.72 -9.16 17.42
C GLU A 201 0.50 -8.53 16.76
N SER A 202 0.45 -8.34 15.44
CA SER A 202 1.53 -7.68 14.67
C SER A 202 1.82 -6.28 15.21
N PHE A 203 0.77 -5.52 15.54
CA PHE A 203 0.89 -4.22 16.17
C PHE A 203 1.58 -4.31 17.53
N HIS A 204 1.12 -5.17 18.44
CA HIS A 204 1.72 -5.29 19.78
C HIS A 204 3.14 -5.82 19.76
N GLU A 205 3.48 -6.74 18.85
CA GLU A 205 4.84 -7.26 18.69
C GLU A 205 5.79 -6.21 18.14
N SER A 206 5.30 -5.34 17.25
CA SER A 206 6.12 -4.29 16.63
C SER A 206 6.22 -3.06 17.51
N PHE A 207 5.20 -2.73 18.31
CA PHE A 207 5.14 -1.48 19.06
C PHE A 207 6.18 -1.44 20.19
N VAL A 208 7.10 -0.47 20.10
CA VAL A 208 8.14 -0.24 21.11
C VAL A 208 7.66 0.77 22.15
N GLY A 209 7.10 1.90 21.70
CA GLY A 209 6.71 2.96 22.61
C GLY A 209 6.27 4.24 21.92
N ARG A 210 5.81 5.17 22.76
CA ARG A 210 5.37 6.52 22.40
C ARG A 210 6.22 7.54 23.13
N TYR A 211 6.73 8.52 22.38
CA TYR A 211 7.65 9.55 22.86
C TYR A 211 7.15 10.93 22.46
N SER A 212 7.53 11.97 23.20
CA SER A 212 7.06 13.34 22.92
C SER A 212 7.80 13.99 21.76
N SER A 213 9.01 13.49 21.45
CA SER A 213 9.86 13.99 20.37
C SER A 213 10.79 12.89 19.84
N PRO A 214 11.35 13.04 18.63
CA PRO A 214 12.41 12.16 18.13
C PRO A 214 13.65 12.13 19.05
N GLU A 215 13.99 13.24 19.69
CA GLU A 215 15.12 13.31 20.62
C GLU A 215 14.89 12.44 21.86
N ASP A 216 13.65 12.37 22.36
CA ASP A 216 13.29 11.48 23.47
C ASP A 216 13.44 10.01 23.10
N VAL A 217 13.19 9.65 21.83
CA VAL A 217 13.44 8.29 21.32
C VAL A 217 14.93 7.95 21.45
N VAL A 218 15.82 8.86 21.04
CA VAL A 218 17.26 8.66 21.14
C VAL A 218 17.69 8.49 22.59
N HIS A 219 17.20 9.35 23.48
CA HIS A 219 17.52 9.28 24.91
C HIS A 219 17.16 7.93 25.51
N TRP A 220 15.95 7.44 25.20
CA TRP A 220 15.43 6.22 25.80
C TRP A 220 16.01 4.96 25.16
N ILE A 221 16.03 4.86 23.83
CA ILE A 221 16.49 3.65 23.12
C ILE A 221 18.01 3.49 23.20
N CYS A 222 18.77 4.60 23.16
CA CYS A 222 20.23 4.54 23.29
C CYS A 222 20.71 4.64 24.74
N GLU A 223 19.79 4.71 25.71
CA GLU A 223 20.11 4.80 27.14
C GLU A 223 21.13 5.92 27.44
N ILE A 224 20.92 7.10 26.86
CA ILE A 224 21.91 8.21 26.87
C ILE A 224 22.29 8.64 28.30
N GLU A 225 21.36 8.53 29.25
CA GLU A 225 21.63 8.84 30.67
C GLU A 225 22.66 7.89 31.30
N ASP A 226 22.63 6.61 30.93
CA ASP A 226 23.60 5.62 31.39
C ASP A 226 24.97 5.90 30.79
N TRP A 227 25.03 6.22 29.50
CA TRP A 227 26.26 6.63 28.84
C TRP A 227 26.85 7.92 29.44
N ASP A 228 26.02 8.91 29.76
CA ASP A 228 26.46 10.17 30.40
C ASP A 228 27.06 9.89 31.79
N THR A 229 26.45 8.97 32.53
CA THR A 229 26.95 8.52 33.83
C THR A 229 28.30 7.81 33.68
N GLU A 230 28.41 6.81 32.80
CA GLU A 230 29.65 6.05 32.58
C GLU A 230 30.81 6.94 32.12
N VAL A 231 30.56 7.89 31.20
CA VAL A 231 31.59 8.80 30.70
C VAL A 231 32.05 9.77 31.80
N ARG A 232 31.14 10.28 32.62
CA ARG A 232 31.49 11.15 33.75
C ARG A 232 32.32 10.41 34.79
N GLU A 233 31.94 9.18 35.14
CA GLU A 233 32.71 8.35 36.08
C GLU A 233 34.11 8.07 35.54
N TYR A 234 34.23 7.65 34.28
CA TYR A 234 35.50 7.41 33.60
C TYR A 234 36.42 8.64 33.58
N ALA A 235 35.84 9.83 33.35
CA ALA A 235 36.55 11.10 33.34
C ALA A 235 37.03 11.48 34.76
N ALA A 236 36.16 11.34 35.76
CA ALA A 236 36.45 11.65 37.16
C ALA A 236 37.63 10.80 37.70
N GLU A 237 37.67 9.50 37.39
CA GLU A 237 38.78 8.61 37.75
C GLU A 237 40.15 9.10 37.23
N ARG A 238 40.16 9.88 36.15
CA ARG A 238 41.36 10.38 35.48
C ARG A 238 41.63 11.86 35.76
N GLY A 239 40.84 12.48 36.65
CA GLY A 239 40.95 13.90 36.96
C GLY A 239 40.53 14.83 35.82
N LEU A 240 39.73 14.32 34.88
CA LEU A 240 39.11 15.11 33.82
C LEU A 240 37.71 15.55 34.25
N LEU A 241 37.30 16.75 33.84
CA LEU A 241 35.96 17.27 34.07
C LEU A 241 35.21 17.31 32.74
N ILE A 242 34.15 16.51 32.64
CA ILE A 242 33.21 16.52 31.52
C ILE A 242 31.84 16.83 32.12
N ASP A 243 31.27 17.98 31.78
CA ASP A 243 30.01 18.44 32.37
C ASP A 243 28.79 17.69 31.82
N SER A 244 28.75 17.38 30.53
CA SER A 244 27.65 16.62 29.91
C SER A 244 28.05 16.06 28.55
N LEU A 245 27.49 14.91 28.19
CA LEU A 245 27.44 14.46 26.81
C LEU A 245 26.49 15.34 25.98
N THR A 246 26.89 15.65 24.75
CA THR A 246 26.03 16.30 23.75
C THR A 246 25.84 15.32 22.59
N PRO A 247 24.74 14.54 22.58
CA PRO A 247 24.47 13.59 21.52
C PRO A 247 24.33 14.28 20.17
N ASN A 248 24.84 13.64 19.11
CA ASN A 248 24.55 14.06 17.74
C ASN A 248 23.22 13.43 17.30
N TYR A 249 22.10 14.06 17.67
CA TYR A 249 20.75 13.55 17.41
C TYR A 249 20.50 13.20 15.94
N PRO A 250 20.85 14.05 14.95
CA PRO A 250 20.63 13.69 13.54
C PRO A 250 21.29 12.37 13.12
N GLN A 251 22.53 12.10 13.58
CA GLN A 251 23.22 10.85 13.24
C GLN A 251 22.68 9.64 13.99
N LEU A 252 22.23 9.83 15.23
CA LEU A 252 21.63 8.75 16.01
C LEU A 252 20.25 8.38 15.48
N LEU A 253 19.43 9.38 15.13
CA LEU A 253 18.13 9.19 14.49
C LEU A 253 18.28 8.47 13.15
N ASP A 254 19.23 8.87 12.29
CA ASP A 254 19.47 8.17 11.01
C ASP A 254 19.80 6.67 11.22
N LYS A 255 20.62 6.35 12.22
CA LYS A 255 20.92 4.96 12.59
C LYS A 255 19.69 4.23 13.14
N LEU A 256 18.92 4.87 14.00
CA LEU A 256 17.69 4.30 14.57
C LEU A 256 16.64 4.08 13.48
N SER A 257 16.46 5.00 12.54
CA SER A 257 15.59 4.83 11.37
C SER A 257 16.02 3.68 10.45
N GLY A 258 17.26 3.20 10.57
CA GLY A 258 17.70 1.95 9.94
C GLY A 258 17.06 0.71 10.58
N LEU A 259 16.92 0.71 11.91
CA LEU A 259 16.50 -0.44 12.73
C LEU A 259 15.02 -0.43 13.09
N TYR A 260 14.43 0.75 13.20
CA TYR A 260 13.06 1.01 13.64
C TYR A 260 12.34 1.87 12.61
N ASP A 261 11.02 1.74 12.57
CA ASP A 261 10.17 2.73 11.92
C ASP A 261 9.74 3.78 12.96
N LEU A 262 10.04 5.05 12.64
CA LEU A 262 9.70 6.21 13.47
C LEU A 262 8.58 6.98 12.78
N VAL A 263 7.42 7.07 13.43
CA VAL A 263 6.24 7.75 12.87
C VAL A 263 5.87 8.94 13.74
N GLU A 264 5.95 10.14 13.19
CA GLU A 264 5.41 11.33 13.82
C GLU A 264 3.91 11.41 13.58
N TRP A 265 3.11 11.31 14.64
CA TRP A 265 1.66 11.31 14.56
C TRP A 265 1.06 12.11 15.71
N LYS A 266 0.17 13.06 15.39
CA LYS A 266 -0.54 13.92 16.37
C LYS A 266 0.37 14.54 17.45
N GLY A 267 1.59 14.92 17.07
CA GLY A 267 2.56 15.58 17.96
C GLY A 267 3.35 14.63 18.87
N TYR A 268 3.33 13.33 18.61
CA TYR A 268 4.15 12.32 19.27
C TYR A 268 4.95 11.52 18.25
N THR A 269 6.05 10.91 18.68
CA THR A 269 6.81 9.95 17.88
C THR A 269 6.50 8.55 18.37
N TYR A 270 5.95 7.72 17.49
CA TYR A 270 5.68 6.30 17.71
C TYR A 270 6.80 5.48 17.10
N VAL A 271 7.24 4.46 17.82
CA VAL A 271 8.38 3.62 17.41
C VAL A 271 7.92 2.19 17.24
N PHE A 272 8.29 1.60 16.11
CA PHE A 272 7.98 0.22 15.75
C PHE A 272 9.24 -0.54 15.35
N TYR A 273 9.33 -1.82 15.69
CA TYR A 273 10.27 -2.74 15.07
C TYR A 273 9.91 -2.95 13.60
N LYS A 274 10.95 -3.15 12.77
CA LYS A 274 10.83 -3.53 11.36
C LYS A 274 10.79 -5.04 11.17
#